data_AF-A0A2N0A0P5-F1
#
_entry.id   AF-A0A2N0A0P5-F1
#
_cell.length_a   1.000
_cell.length_b   1.000
_cell.length_c   1.000
_cell.angle_alpha   90.00
_cell.angle_beta   90.00
_cell.angle_gamma   90.00
#
_symmetry.space_group_name_H-M   'P 1'
#
loop_
_entity.id
_entity.type
_entity.pdbx_description
1 polymer ?
#
loop_
_entity_poly.entity_id
_entity_poly.type
_entity_poly.pdbx_seq_one_letter_code
_entity_poly.pdbx_strand_id
1 'polypeptide(L)'
;MKSKSVNFRTSYKSLILLIIVLFGLSDCSDVDDDFYSFGEAATKIMVAYAAKDAECGSSRQITSFVPGKQRKKDVDNCVASVAFEKCSFWTQAGDPVPFACKAIEYRLK
;
A
#
# COMPACT_ATOMS: atom_id res chain seq x y z
N MET A 1 -18.49 -63.31 16.99
CA MET A 1 -18.09 -62.48 15.84
C MET A 1 -16.92 -61.58 16.27
N LYS A 2 -15.83 -61.55 15.49
CA LYS A 2 -14.54 -60.94 15.86
C LYS A 2 -14.51 -59.49 15.38
N SER A 3 -14.57 -58.52 16.29
CA SER A 3 -14.49 -57.10 15.95
C SER A 3 -13.05 -56.73 15.61
N LYS A 4 -12.81 -56.21 14.41
CA LYS A 4 -11.50 -55.69 13.98
C LYS A 4 -11.29 -54.33 14.63
N SER A 5 -10.34 -54.21 15.54
CA SER A 5 -9.92 -52.90 16.04
C SER A 5 -9.16 -52.17 14.93
N VAL A 6 -9.76 -51.10 14.42
CA VAL A 6 -9.07 -50.19 13.52
C VAL A 6 -8.13 -49.34 14.38
N ASN A 7 -6.84 -49.39 14.03
CA ASN A 7 -5.77 -48.67 14.73
C ASN A 7 -5.98 -47.15 14.62
N PHE A 8 -6.68 -46.59 15.60
CA PHE A 8 -7.04 -45.17 15.75
C PHE A 8 -5.84 -44.21 15.65
N ARG A 9 -4.63 -44.70 15.97
CA ARG A 9 -3.38 -43.92 16.00
C ARG A 9 -2.89 -43.46 14.62
N THR A 10 -3.23 -44.18 13.55
CA THR A 10 -2.76 -43.86 12.19
C THR A 10 -3.64 -42.79 11.52
N SER A 11 -4.92 -42.75 11.87
CA SER A 11 -5.90 -41.81 11.31
C SER A 11 -5.63 -40.37 11.71
N TYR A 12 -5.19 -40.13 12.95
CA TYR A 12 -4.95 -38.78 13.48
C TYR A 12 -3.73 -38.10 12.83
N LYS A 13 -2.66 -38.85 12.56
CA LYS A 13 -1.47 -38.33 11.88
C LYS A 13 -1.77 -37.96 10.43
N SER A 14 -2.60 -38.75 9.75
CA SER A 14 -3.02 -38.47 8.38
C SER A 14 -3.95 -37.27 8.29
N LEU A 15 -4.79 -37.04 9.31
CA LEU A 15 -5.67 -35.88 9.39
C LEU A 15 -4.89 -34.57 9.58
N ILE A 16 -3.86 -34.58 10.44
CA ILE A 16 -2.99 -33.41 10.66
C ILE A 16 -2.23 -33.02 9.40
N LEU A 17 -1.70 -34.00 8.66
CA LEU A 17 -1.03 -33.75 7.37
C LEU A 17 -1.99 -33.12 6.34
N LEU A 18 -3.24 -33.60 6.30
CA LEU A 18 -4.27 -33.06 5.40
C LEU A 18 -4.64 -31.61 5.77
N ILE A 19 -4.72 -31.30 7.06
CA ILE A 19 -4.96 -29.94 7.56
C ILE A 19 -3.81 -29.01 7.15
N ILE A 20 -2.55 -29.42 7.35
CA ILE A 20 -1.38 -28.61 6.98
C ILE A 20 -1.33 -28.33 5.46
N VAL A 21 -1.66 -29.33 4.63
CA VAL A 21 -1.71 -29.15 3.17
C VAL A 21 -2.86 -28.23 2.75
N LEU A 22 -4.02 -28.32 3.39
CA LEU A 22 -5.17 -27.46 3.09
C LEU A 22 -4.94 -26.00 3.50
N PHE A 23 -4.25 -25.75 4.62
CA PHE A 23 -3.88 -24.39 5.05
C PHE A 23 -2.65 -23.83 4.32
N GLY A 24 -1.81 -24.67 3.72
CA GLY A 24 -0.62 -24.24 2.97
C GLY A 24 -0.90 -23.74 1.55
N LEU A 25 -2.11 -23.99 1.01
CA LEU A 25 -2.48 -23.64 -0.37
C LEU A 25 -3.25 -22.31 -0.49
N SER A 26 -3.55 -21.64 0.61
CA SER A 26 -4.42 -20.46 0.64
C SER A 26 -3.72 -19.10 0.51
N ASP A 27 -2.41 -19.06 0.26
CA ASP A 27 -1.67 -17.80 0.10
C ASP A 27 -1.05 -17.67 -1.31
N CYS A 28 -1.90 -17.70 -2.32
CA CYS A 28 -1.61 -17.08 -3.61
C CYS A 28 -2.18 -15.66 -3.58
N SER A 29 -1.63 -14.79 -2.73
CA SER A 29 -1.94 -13.37 -2.79
C SER A 29 -1.38 -12.81 -4.10
N ASP A 30 -2.26 -12.26 -4.92
CA ASP A 30 -1.89 -11.60 -6.17
C ASP A 30 -1.13 -10.33 -5.79
N VAL A 31 0.19 -10.32 -6.02
CA VAL A 31 1.06 -9.19 -5.66
C VAL A 31 0.59 -7.88 -6.29
N ASP A 32 -0.20 -7.96 -7.37
CA ASP A 32 -0.79 -6.82 -8.07
C ASP A 32 -1.92 -6.10 -7.28
N ASP A 33 -2.58 -6.76 -6.32
CA ASP A 33 -3.61 -6.11 -5.49
C ASP A 33 -3.03 -5.06 -4.54
N ASP A 34 -1.72 -5.08 -4.31
CA ASP A 34 -1.02 -4.12 -3.45
C ASP A 34 -0.55 -2.87 -4.20
N PHE A 35 -0.86 -2.74 -5.50
CA PHE A 35 -0.40 -1.62 -6.32
C PHE A 35 -1.55 -0.80 -6.90
N TYR A 36 -1.34 0.51 -6.98
CA TYR A 36 -2.10 1.38 -7.86
C TYR A 36 -1.44 1.41 -9.24
N SER A 37 -2.27 1.54 -10.27
CA SER A 37 -1.77 1.94 -11.59
C SER A 37 -1.13 3.33 -11.52
N PHE A 38 -0.29 3.66 -12.49
CA PHE A 38 0.33 4.98 -12.60
C PHE A 38 -0.71 6.11 -12.55
N GLY A 39 -1.80 5.98 -13.32
CA GLY A 39 -2.84 7.00 -13.40
C GLY A 39 -3.58 7.20 -12.07
N GLU A 40 -3.90 6.11 -11.37
CA GLU A 40 -4.56 6.17 -10.06
C GLU A 40 -3.65 6.78 -9.00
N ALA A 41 -2.39 6.34 -8.94
CA ALA A 41 -1.39 6.87 -8.01
C ALA A 41 -1.17 8.38 -8.25
N ALA A 42 -0.95 8.78 -9.51
CA ALA A 42 -0.75 10.17 -9.87
C ALA A 42 -1.98 11.02 -9.50
N THR A 43 -3.18 10.57 -9.83
CA THR A 43 -4.42 11.30 -9.52
C THR A 43 -4.58 11.52 -8.02
N LYS A 44 -4.39 10.48 -7.20
CA LYS A 44 -4.49 10.58 -5.74
C LYS A 44 -3.51 11.61 -5.16
N ILE A 45 -2.26 11.57 -5.61
CA ILE A 45 -1.23 12.50 -5.16
C ILE A 45 -1.56 13.92 -5.62
N MET A 46 -1.90 14.13 -6.90
CA MET A 46 -2.29 15.45 -7.43
C MET A 46 -3.43 16.08 -6.63
N VAL A 47 -4.48 15.29 -6.35
CA VAL A 47 -5.65 15.76 -5.60
C VAL A 47 -5.27 16.14 -4.17
N ALA A 48 -4.42 15.35 -3.50
CA ALA A 48 -3.96 15.67 -2.16
C ALA A 48 -3.16 16.98 -2.13
N TYR A 49 -2.26 17.18 -3.10
CA TYR A 49 -1.48 18.42 -3.21
C TYR A 49 -2.36 19.62 -3.50
N ALA A 50 -3.28 19.50 -4.46
CA ALA A 50 -4.22 20.58 -4.80
C ALA A 50 -5.11 20.95 -3.61
N ALA A 51 -5.58 19.96 -2.85
CA ALA A 51 -6.37 20.18 -1.64
C ALA A 51 -5.57 20.93 -0.57
N LYS A 52 -4.31 20.52 -0.33
CA LYS A 52 -3.43 21.19 0.64
C LYS A 52 -3.04 22.61 0.19
N ASP A 53 -2.82 22.82 -1.11
CA ASP A 53 -2.59 24.14 -1.68
C ASP A 53 -3.79 25.07 -1.48
N ALA A 54 -5.01 24.58 -1.73
CA ALA A 54 -6.23 25.33 -1.45
C ALA A 54 -6.40 25.63 0.06
N GLU A 55 -6.07 24.68 0.94
CA GLU A 55 -6.09 24.86 2.39
C GLU A 55 -5.10 25.94 2.85
N CYS A 56 -3.90 25.95 2.28
CA CYS A 56 -2.81 26.83 2.70
C CYS A 56 -2.72 28.14 1.92
N GLY A 57 -3.66 28.41 1.00
CA GLY A 57 -3.65 29.62 0.18
C GLY A 57 -2.45 29.71 -0.76
N SER A 58 -1.96 28.56 -1.24
CA SER A 58 -0.83 28.46 -2.15
C SER A 58 -1.23 27.81 -3.47
N SER A 59 -0.37 27.93 -4.48
CA SER A 59 -0.58 27.28 -5.77
C SER A 59 0.77 26.81 -6.29
N ARG A 60 0.98 25.49 -6.29
CA ARG A 60 2.21 24.86 -6.75
C ARG A 60 2.00 24.16 -8.08
N GLN A 61 3.02 24.17 -8.92
CA GLN A 61 3.05 23.38 -10.14
C GLN A 61 3.70 22.01 -9.89
N ILE A 62 3.01 20.98 -10.34
CA ILE A 62 3.52 19.61 -10.32
C ILE A 62 4.39 19.40 -11.55
N THR A 63 5.69 19.09 -11.37
CA THR A 63 6.64 19.03 -12.49
C THR A 63 7.13 17.64 -12.85
N SER A 64 6.91 16.63 -12.00
CA SER A 64 7.23 15.25 -12.35
C SER A 64 6.36 14.22 -11.61
N PHE A 65 6.23 13.06 -12.26
CA PHE A 65 5.72 11.83 -11.67
C PHE A 65 6.68 10.69 -11.99
N VAL A 66 6.81 9.72 -11.09
CA VAL A 66 7.53 8.48 -11.37
C VAL A 66 6.65 7.54 -12.19
N PRO A 67 7.06 7.17 -13.42
CA PRO A 67 6.32 6.20 -14.21
C PRO A 67 6.37 4.81 -13.57
N GLY A 68 5.25 4.09 -13.62
CA GLY A 68 5.14 2.71 -13.13
C GLY A 68 4.00 2.50 -12.14
N LYS A 69 3.76 1.23 -11.77
CA LYS A 69 2.86 0.87 -10.68
C LYS A 69 3.49 1.29 -9.35
N GLN A 70 2.68 1.83 -8.44
CA GLN A 70 3.14 2.27 -7.12
C GLN A 70 2.43 1.45 -6.05
N ARG A 71 3.12 1.06 -4.98
CA ARG A 71 2.44 0.35 -3.90
C ARG A 71 1.40 1.24 -3.23
N LYS A 72 0.20 0.69 -3.00
CA LYS A 72 -0.92 1.39 -2.37
C LYS A 72 -0.52 2.02 -1.06
N LYS A 73 0.17 1.24 -0.21
CA LYS A 73 0.72 1.70 1.07
C LYS A 73 1.59 2.95 0.93
N ASP A 74 2.46 3.01 -0.08
CA ASP A 74 3.36 4.13 -0.25
C ASP A 74 2.56 5.37 -0.70
N VAL A 75 1.67 5.22 -1.68
CA VAL A 75 0.77 6.30 -2.16
C VAL A 75 -0.12 6.84 -1.03
N ASP A 76 -0.75 5.95 -0.26
CA ASP A 76 -1.65 6.34 0.82
C ASP A 76 -0.88 7.04 1.95
N ASN A 77 0.35 6.58 2.27
CA ASN A 77 1.23 7.27 3.21
C ASN A 77 1.62 8.67 2.71
N CYS A 78 1.91 8.82 1.41
CA CYS A 78 2.18 10.13 0.82
C CYS A 78 0.97 11.06 0.96
N VAL A 79 -0.22 10.61 0.57
CA VAL A 79 -1.46 11.38 0.69
C VAL A 79 -1.72 11.80 2.14
N ALA A 80 -1.57 10.87 3.09
CA ALA A 80 -1.72 11.18 4.51
C ALA A 80 -0.68 12.21 4.97
N SER A 81 0.58 12.05 4.58
CA SER A 81 1.65 12.99 4.95
C SER A 81 1.39 14.38 4.41
N VAL A 82 0.87 14.50 3.18
CA VAL A 82 0.43 15.78 2.63
C VAL A 82 -0.67 16.37 3.50
N ALA A 83 -1.71 15.61 3.84
CA ALA A 83 -2.81 16.10 4.67
C ALA A 83 -2.37 16.57 6.07
N PHE A 84 -1.38 15.92 6.67
CA PHE A 84 -0.85 16.29 8.00
C PHE A 84 0.18 17.43 7.98
N GLU A 85 0.69 17.82 6.81
CA GLU A 85 1.68 18.88 6.72
C GLU A 85 1.08 20.24 7.10
N LYS A 86 1.82 21.01 7.90
CA LYS A 86 1.35 22.33 8.37
C LYS A 86 1.56 23.36 7.29
N CYS A 87 0.63 24.30 7.14
CA CYS A 87 0.74 25.38 6.15
C CYS A 87 2.01 26.24 6.28
N SER A 88 2.54 26.42 7.49
CA SER A 88 3.81 27.14 7.70
C SER A 88 4.99 26.43 7.03
N PHE A 89 5.01 25.09 7.06
CA PHE A 89 6.04 24.30 6.39
C PHE A 89 5.72 24.13 4.91
N TRP A 90 4.46 23.83 4.57
CA TRP A 90 3.98 23.71 3.20
C TRP A 90 4.34 24.92 2.35
N THR A 91 4.14 26.14 2.89
CA THR A 91 4.36 27.40 2.15
C THR A 91 5.81 27.89 2.16
N GLN A 92 6.58 27.64 3.22
CA GLN A 92 7.94 28.19 3.38
C GLN A 92 9.05 27.23 2.95
N ALA A 93 8.78 25.92 2.88
CA ALA A 93 9.79 24.97 2.45
C ALA A 93 10.11 25.15 0.96
N GLY A 94 11.40 25.21 0.63
CA GLY A 94 11.87 25.15 -0.76
C GLY A 94 11.57 23.81 -1.43
N ASP A 95 11.42 22.75 -0.63
CA ASP A 95 10.91 21.44 -1.05
C ASP A 95 9.80 20.98 -0.09
N PRO A 96 8.53 21.34 -0.32
CA PRO A 96 7.42 20.95 0.54
C PRO A 96 6.91 19.52 0.27
N VAL A 97 7.68 18.69 -0.46
CA VAL A 97 7.33 17.28 -0.66
C VAL A 97 7.56 16.53 0.66
N PRO A 98 6.49 15.99 1.29
CA PRO A 98 6.67 15.19 2.48
C PRO A 98 7.56 13.99 2.19
N PHE A 99 8.37 13.56 3.17
CA PHE A 99 9.34 12.48 2.96
C PHE A 99 8.70 11.21 2.38
N ALA A 100 7.48 10.87 2.79
CA ALA A 100 6.72 9.74 2.26
C ALA A 100 6.44 9.85 0.75
N CYS A 101 6.29 11.06 0.21
CA CYS A 101 6.09 11.30 -1.21
C CYS A 101 7.39 11.29 -2.02
N LYS A 102 8.55 11.44 -1.36
CA LYS A 102 9.87 11.34 -2.01
C LYS A 102 10.17 9.91 -2.48
N ALA A 103 9.63 8.91 -1.78
CA ALA A 103 9.72 7.51 -2.19
C ALA A 103 8.97 7.19 -3.49
N ILE A 104 8.07 8.08 -3.93
CA ILE A 104 7.21 7.95 -5.13
C ILE A 104 7.63 8.99 -6.20
N GLU A 105 8.82 9.58 -6.01
CA GLU A 105 9.36 10.83 -6.57
C GLU A 105 8.36 11.79 -7.24
N TYR A 106 7.66 12.52 -6.38
CA TYR A 106 7.09 13.81 -6.77
C TYR A 106 8.16 14.90 -6.58
N ARG A 107 8.51 15.67 -7.62
CA ARG A 107 9.52 16.76 -7.52
C ARG A 107 8.86 18.13 -7.67
N LEU A 108 9.12 18.98 -6.68
CA LEU A 108 8.92 20.43 -6.71
C LEU A 108 10.24 21.11 -7.10
N LYS A 109 10.15 22.15 -7.91
CA LYS A 109 11.26 23.05 -8.21
C LYS A 109 11.23 24.25 -7.28
#